data_AF-C1B5Z3-F1
#
_entry.id   AF-C1B5Z3-F1
#
_cell.length_a   1.000
_cell.length_b   1.000
_cell.length_c   1.000
_cell.angle_alpha   90.00
_cell.angle_beta   90.00
_cell.angle_gamma   90.00
#
_symmetry.space_group_name_H-M   'P 1'
#
loop_
_entity.id
_entity.type
_entity.pdbx_description
1 polymer ?
#
loop_
_entity_poly.entity_id
_entity_poly.type
_entity_poly.pdbx_seq_one_letter_code
_entity_poly.pdbx_strand_id
1 'polypeptide(L)'
;MDIERPRGHSDLLQLRGAGVDVVTDMAGEWSRTGGGAVDVDVDLGRGRIVTDIADGAAAADLTRLIGLSAASGFRKAAKGCLAPHHQGSVVARLLDDVPVATVISGYALTRELSAEQQLRLGGRGALARADYCAGFAAGGTMMTGVARDGAPPLVIGPQAPDLVRVGAGWHPMSELRPGSMRRIRRIDVSVVDDAELSVDAMFRDTYVNAAGIETVVHEYGTDVLVDSRTLTVQRLTVTPRVLPWPECPGAVAGAQRLVGRKVTEIERLVGSDFHGVGSCTHLNDLLRSLGDVSPLAVLLPGPDNSSAHV
;
A
#
# COMPACT_ATOMS: atom_id res chain seq x y z
N MET A 1 0.44 6.44 5.25
CA MET A 1 1.23 7.20 4.25
C MET A 1 0.36 8.32 3.73
N ASP A 2 0.69 9.54 4.11
CA ASP A 2 0.02 10.75 3.65
C ASP A 2 0.69 11.22 2.36
N ILE A 3 -0.11 11.72 1.43
CA ILE A 3 0.30 12.01 0.06
C ILE A 3 -0.17 13.42 -0.25
N GLU A 4 0.78 14.35 -0.30
CA GLU A 4 0.49 15.78 -0.31
C GLU A 4 1.19 16.51 -1.46
N ARG A 5 0.58 17.63 -1.86
CA ARG A 5 1.05 18.49 -2.97
C ARG A 5 1.21 19.94 -2.49
N PRO A 6 2.16 20.22 -1.58
CA PRO A 6 2.25 21.54 -0.92
C PRO A 6 2.59 22.68 -1.90
N ARG A 7 3.12 22.35 -3.08
CA ARG A 7 3.50 23.32 -4.13
C ARG A 7 2.58 23.23 -5.36
N GLY A 8 1.42 22.60 -5.24
CA GLY A 8 0.47 22.41 -6.35
C GLY A 8 0.74 21.16 -7.20
N HIS A 9 0.10 21.08 -8.36
CA HIS A 9 -0.11 19.83 -9.09
C HIS A 9 1.09 19.25 -9.85
N SER A 10 2.00 20.10 -10.33
CA SER A 10 3.07 19.72 -11.28
C SER A 10 4.43 19.42 -10.67
N ASP A 11 4.66 19.84 -9.43
CA ASP A 11 6.03 20.01 -8.94
C ASP A 11 6.43 18.87 -8.00
N LEU A 12 6.04 19.00 -6.74
CA LEU A 12 6.53 18.20 -5.64
C LEU A 12 5.39 17.39 -5.04
N LEU A 13 5.57 16.08 -5.00
CA LEU A 13 4.77 15.17 -4.21
C LEU A 13 5.51 14.86 -2.92
N GLN A 14 4.87 15.05 -1.77
CA GLN A 14 5.41 14.67 -0.47
C GLN A 14 4.69 13.43 0.05
N LEU A 15 5.47 12.43 0.42
CA LEU A 15 5.00 11.18 1.01
C LEU A 15 5.47 11.14 2.46
N ARG A 16 4.53 11.19 3.41
CA ARG A 16 4.82 11.15 4.85
C ARG A 16 4.27 9.87 5.44
N GLY A 17 5.16 8.95 5.77
CA GLY A 17 4.86 7.63 6.28
C GLY A 17 5.12 7.57 7.78
N ALA A 18 4.20 6.94 8.52
CA ALA A 18 4.40 6.55 9.90
C ALA A 18 3.77 5.17 10.11
N GLY A 19 4.26 4.43 11.10
CA GLY A 19 3.77 3.11 11.42
C GLY A 19 4.20 2.65 12.81
N VAL A 20 3.49 1.66 13.33
CA VAL A 20 3.77 1.00 14.60
C VAL A 20 3.52 -0.49 14.45
N ASP A 21 4.36 -1.31 15.08
CA ASP A 21 4.07 -2.71 15.33
C ASP A 21 3.77 -2.87 16.81
N VAL A 22 2.72 -3.62 17.11
CA VAL A 22 2.34 -4.00 18.47
C VAL A 22 2.16 -5.51 18.54
N VAL A 23 2.34 -6.07 19.72
CA VAL A 23 1.94 -7.44 20.05
C VAL A 23 0.96 -7.38 21.22
N THR A 24 -0.06 -8.22 21.17
CA THR A 24 -0.97 -8.45 22.30
C THR A 24 -0.67 -9.82 22.89
N ASP A 25 -0.45 -9.87 24.21
CA ASP A 25 -0.16 -11.11 24.92
C ASP A 25 -1.43 -11.90 25.26
N MET A 26 -1.26 -13.05 25.91
CA MET A 26 -2.37 -13.92 26.32
C MET A 26 -3.27 -13.30 27.41
N ALA A 27 -2.80 -12.27 28.11
CA ALA A 27 -3.60 -11.51 29.08
C ALA A 27 -4.41 -10.39 28.40
N GLY A 28 -4.20 -10.16 27.09
CA GLY A 28 -4.82 -9.07 26.34
C GLY A 28 -4.08 -7.74 26.49
N GLU A 29 -2.91 -7.73 27.14
CA GLU A 29 -2.07 -6.55 27.26
C GLU A 29 -1.26 -6.35 25.98
N TRP A 30 -1.18 -5.11 25.50
CA TRP A 30 -0.45 -4.79 24.29
C TRP A 30 0.86 -4.08 24.60
N SER A 31 1.90 -4.39 23.83
CA SER A 31 3.18 -3.70 23.90
C SER A 31 3.68 -3.36 22.50
N ARG A 32 4.41 -2.25 22.38
CA ARG A 32 5.02 -1.82 21.11
C ARG A 32 6.28 -2.63 20.85
N THR A 33 6.35 -3.28 19.70
CA THR A 33 7.52 -4.05 19.25
C THR A 33 8.33 -3.32 18.19
N GLY A 34 7.72 -2.36 17.50
CA GLY A 34 8.38 -1.60 16.45
C GLY A 34 7.69 -0.29 16.11
N GLY A 35 8.34 0.52 15.28
CA GLY A 35 7.74 1.69 14.66
C GLY A 35 8.76 2.47 13.88
N GLY A 36 8.28 3.40 13.07
CA GLY A 36 9.14 4.20 12.22
C GLY A 36 8.36 5.25 11.47
N ALA A 37 9.11 6.16 10.87
CA ALA A 37 8.59 7.17 9.97
C ALA A 37 9.53 7.31 8.77
N VAL A 38 8.97 7.61 7.61
CA VAL A 38 9.70 7.83 6.36
C VAL A 38 9.07 9.01 5.64
N ASP A 39 9.93 9.90 5.20
CA ASP A 39 9.57 11.14 4.56
C ASP A 39 10.24 11.16 3.18
N VAL A 40 9.46 11.18 2.11
CA VAL A 40 9.97 11.12 0.73
C VAL A 40 9.38 12.24 -0.11
N ASP A 41 10.25 13.02 -0.73
CA ASP A 41 9.88 14.07 -1.67
C ASP A 41 10.16 13.57 -3.10
N VAL A 42 9.15 13.66 -3.97
CA VAL A 42 9.18 13.14 -5.34
C VAL A 42 8.84 14.24 -6.33
N ASP A 43 9.77 14.54 -7.24
CA ASP A 43 9.57 15.42 -8.39
C ASP A 43 8.79 14.69 -9.48
N LEU A 44 7.55 15.12 -9.70
CA LEU A 44 6.67 14.53 -10.71
C LEU A 44 7.00 15.01 -12.12
N GLY A 45 7.46 16.26 -12.27
CA GLY A 45 7.81 16.87 -13.55
C GLY A 45 9.02 16.20 -14.23
N ARG A 46 9.89 15.54 -13.46
CA ARG A 46 11.06 14.80 -13.96
C ARG A 46 10.89 13.30 -14.08
N GLY A 47 9.64 12.81 -14.07
CA GLY A 47 9.36 11.38 -14.21
C GLY A 47 9.33 10.64 -12.88
N ARG A 48 8.81 11.28 -11.82
CA ARG A 48 8.65 10.72 -10.47
C ARG A 48 9.99 10.39 -9.82
N ILE A 49 10.89 11.37 -9.76
CA ILE A 49 12.25 11.19 -9.21
C ILE A 49 12.27 11.59 -7.74
N VAL A 50 12.87 10.75 -6.89
CA VAL A 50 13.09 11.07 -5.48
C VAL A 50 14.11 12.20 -5.37
N THR A 51 13.73 13.31 -4.76
CA THR A 51 14.60 14.47 -4.58
C THR A 51 15.12 14.61 -3.16
N ASP A 52 14.38 14.09 -2.18
CA ASP A 52 14.79 14.06 -0.79
C ASP A 52 14.16 12.84 -0.10
N ILE A 53 14.87 12.31 0.90
CA ILE A 53 14.39 11.21 1.71
C ILE A 53 15.02 11.24 3.11
N ALA A 54 14.17 11.09 4.12
CA ALA A 54 14.59 10.97 5.50
C ALA A 54 13.86 9.80 6.17
N ASP A 55 14.56 9.07 7.04
CA ASP A 55 13.94 8.20 8.03
C ASP A 55 13.98 8.88 9.40
N GLY A 56 12.89 8.74 10.16
CA GLY A 56 12.83 9.28 11.54
C GLY A 56 13.77 8.55 12.52
N ALA A 57 14.37 7.44 12.09
CA ALA A 57 15.34 6.65 12.81
C ALA A 57 16.46 6.33 11.83
N ALA A 58 17.72 6.72 12.13
CA ALA A 58 18.91 6.57 11.29
C ALA A 58 19.28 5.09 11.00
N ALA A 59 18.36 4.37 10.37
CA ALA A 59 18.35 2.92 10.18
C ALA A 59 18.97 2.51 8.84
N ALA A 60 19.19 3.47 7.93
CA ALA A 60 19.74 3.22 6.62
C ALA A 60 20.45 4.44 6.00
N ASP A 61 21.36 4.17 5.07
CA ASP A 61 21.83 5.18 4.13
C ASP A 61 20.81 5.32 2.98
N LEU A 62 19.68 5.96 3.28
CA LEU A 62 18.60 6.19 2.32
C LEU A 62 18.97 7.24 1.25
N THR A 63 20.07 7.98 1.43
CA THR A 63 20.51 9.00 0.47
C THR A 63 20.77 8.42 -0.92
N ARG A 64 21.10 7.12 -1.00
CA ARG A 64 21.28 6.36 -2.25
C ARG A 64 20.00 6.24 -3.09
N LEU A 65 18.83 6.55 -2.52
CA LEU A 65 17.55 6.57 -3.22
C LEU A 65 17.28 7.89 -3.93
N ILE A 66 17.99 8.97 -3.56
CA ILE A 66 17.88 10.27 -4.22
C ILE A 66 18.36 10.15 -5.67
N GLY A 67 17.59 10.72 -6.59
CA GLY A 67 17.80 10.64 -8.03
C GLY A 67 17.22 9.39 -8.68
N LEU A 68 16.73 8.42 -7.91
CA LEU A 68 16.04 7.25 -8.46
C LEU A 68 14.56 7.54 -8.69
N SER A 69 13.94 6.77 -9.59
CA SER A 69 12.50 6.83 -9.78
C SER A 69 11.78 6.21 -8.58
N ALA A 70 10.78 6.92 -8.03
CA ALA A 70 9.88 6.44 -6.98
C ALA A 70 8.93 5.33 -7.46
N ALA A 71 8.81 5.10 -8.77
CA ALA A 71 7.91 4.09 -9.35
C ALA A 71 8.66 2.81 -9.76
N SER A 72 9.51 2.91 -10.77
CA SER A 72 10.29 1.78 -11.30
C SER A 72 11.57 1.56 -10.48
N GLY A 73 11.86 0.31 -10.11
CA GLY A 73 13.10 -0.09 -9.45
C GLY A 73 13.25 0.30 -7.98
N PHE A 74 12.43 1.22 -7.47
CA PHE A 74 12.52 1.78 -6.12
C PHE A 74 12.61 0.72 -5.02
N ARG A 75 11.68 -0.25 -5.00
CA ARG A 75 11.63 -1.29 -3.96
C ARG A 75 12.91 -2.10 -3.86
N LYS A 76 13.48 -2.48 -5.01
CA LYS A 76 14.76 -3.20 -5.06
C LYS A 76 15.91 -2.35 -4.51
N ALA A 77 15.94 -1.07 -4.85
CA ALA A 77 16.95 -0.14 -4.34
C ALA A 77 16.79 0.09 -2.83
N ALA A 78 15.57 0.33 -2.35
CA ALA A 78 15.26 0.54 -0.93
C ALA A 78 15.70 -0.65 -0.08
N LYS A 79 15.39 -1.88 -0.51
CA LYS A 79 15.88 -3.10 0.15
C LYS A 79 17.39 -3.18 0.24
N GLY A 80 18.11 -2.74 -0.80
CA GLY A 80 19.57 -2.72 -0.83
C GLY A 80 20.20 -1.64 0.07
N CYS A 81 19.42 -0.71 0.61
CA CYS A 81 19.87 0.31 1.55
C CYS A 81 19.67 -0.10 3.02
N LEU A 82 18.76 -1.05 3.28
CA LEU A 82 18.40 -1.52 4.62
C LEU A 82 19.37 -2.61 5.08
N ALA A 83 19.86 -2.50 6.32
CA ALA A 83 20.61 -3.58 6.96
C ALA A 83 19.76 -4.86 7.08
N PRO A 84 20.37 -6.06 7.14
CA PRO A 84 19.63 -7.33 7.21
C PRO A 84 18.62 -7.41 8.37
N HIS A 85 18.93 -6.84 9.53
CA HIS A 85 18.03 -6.83 10.70
C HIS A 85 16.90 -5.81 10.60
N HIS A 86 16.96 -4.88 9.65
CA HIS A 86 15.86 -3.96 9.32
C HIS A 86 14.96 -4.49 8.20
N GLN A 87 15.28 -5.65 7.61
CA GLN A 87 14.40 -6.33 6.67
C GLN A 87 13.15 -6.81 7.43
N GLY A 88 11.97 -6.33 7.03
CA GLY A 88 10.71 -6.58 7.74
C GLY A 88 10.41 -5.59 8.87
N SER A 89 11.21 -4.53 9.04
CA SER A 89 10.87 -3.43 9.95
C SER A 89 9.74 -2.55 9.40
N VAL A 90 9.12 -1.75 10.28
CA VAL A 90 8.13 -0.74 9.89
C VAL A 90 8.68 0.23 8.83
N VAL A 91 9.96 0.62 8.91
CA VAL A 91 10.60 1.48 7.89
C VAL A 91 10.66 0.78 6.53
N ALA A 92 11.04 -0.50 6.49
CA ALA A 92 11.07 -1.28 5.25
C ALA A 92 9.69 -1.36 4.58
N ARG A 93 8.66 -1.52 5.42
CA ARG A 93 7.24 -1.54 5.04
C ARG A 93 6.77 -0.20 4.46
N LEU A 94 7.13 0.92 5.09
CA LEU A 94 6.81 2.25 4.60
C LEU A 94 7.52 2.56 3.26
N LEU A 95 8.76 2.10 3.09
CA LEU A 95 9.48 2.22 1.82
C LEU A 95 8.82 1.37 0.71
N ASP A 96 8.29 0.18 1.02
CA ASP A 96 7.58 -0.63 0.00
C ASP A 96 6.29 0.05 -0.51
N ASP A 97 5.68 0.93 0.29
CA ASP A 97 4.48 1.71 -0.05
C ASP A 97 4.76 2.92 -0.99
N VAL A 98 6.01 3.41 -1.07
CA VAL A 98 6.35 4.62 -1.85
C VAL A 98 5.90 4.55 -3.32
N PRO A 99 6.12 3.44 -4.06
CA PRO A 99 5.68 3.37 -5.45
C PRO A 99 4.18 3.40 -5.63
N VAL A 100 3.42 2.68 -4.79
CA VAL A 100 1.96 2.69 -4.89
C VAL A 100 1.41 4.06 -4.48
N ALA A 101 1.96 4.68 -3.43
CA ALA A 101 1.59 6.03 -2.99
C ALA A 101 1.81 7.06 -4.12
N THR A 102 2.93 6.93 -4.83
CA THR A 102 3.22 7.76 -6.00
C THR A 102 2.21 7.52 -7.13
N VAL A 103 1.82 6.27 -7.40
CA VAL A 103 0.82 5.93 -8.43
C VAL A 103 -0.57 6.49 -8.08
N ILE A 104 -1.05 6.25 -6.86
CA ILE A 104 -2.40 6.67 -6.46
C ILE A 104 -2.53 8.18 -6.37
N SER A 105 -1.43 8.91 -6.14
CA SER A 105 -1.42 10.38 -6.10
C SER A 105 -2.03 11.03 -7.35
N GLY A 106 -2.07 10.31 -8.48
CA GLY A 106 -2.69 10.79 -9.72
C GLY A 106 -4.20 10.98 -9.61
N TYR A 107 -4.89 10.32 -8.67
CA TYR A 107 -6.33 10.50 -8.45
C TYR A 107 -6.67 11.92 -7.99
N ALA A 108 -5.85 12.56 -7.15
CA ALA A 108 -6.07 13.96 -6.77
C ALA A 108 -6.14 14.89 -8.00
N LEU A 109 -5.35 14.60 -9.05
CA LEU A 109 -5.38 15.37 -10.29
C LEU A 109 -6.69 15.21 -11.06
N THR A 110 -7.29 14.02 -11.05
CA THR A 110 -8.60 13.80 -11.69
C THR A 110 -9.73 14.52 -10.97
N ARG A 111 -9.55 14.82 -9.67
CA ARG A 111 -10.48 15.57 -8.82
C ARG A 111 -10.38 17.07 -8.99
N GLU A 112 -9.18 17.58 -9.25
CA GLU A 112 -8.88 19.01 -9.13
C GLU A 112 -8.69 19.72 -10.47
N LEU A 113 -8.45 18.96 -11.54
CA LEU A 113 -8.12 19.50 -12.85
C LEU A 113 -9.15 19.12 -13.90
N SER A 114 -9.37 20.05 -14.83
CA SER A 114 -10.11 19.75 -16.05
C SER A 114 -9.35 18.72 -16.91
N ALA A 115 -10.05 18.04 -17.81
CA ALA A 115 -9.43 17.11 -18.75
C ALA A 115 -8.28 17.80 -19.54
N GLU A 116 -8.51 19.04 -19.99
CA GLU A 116 -7.49 19.81 -20.71
C GLU A 116 -6.23 20.06 -19.85
N GLN A 117 -6.40 20.41 -18.58
CA GLN A 117 -5.28 20.62 -17.66
C GLN A 117 -4.54 19.31 -17.39
N GLN A 118 -5.26 18.19 -17.25
CA GLN A 118 -4.66 16.87 -17.08
C GLN A 118 -3.81 16.47 -18.31
N LEU A 119 -4.31 16.70 -19.53
CA LEU A 119 -3.54 16.44 -20.75
C LEU A 119 -2.26 17.27 -20.81
N ARG A 120 -2.31 18.54 -20.37
CA ARG A 120 -1.13 19.42 -20.35
C ARG A 120 -0.07 18.93 -19.35
N LEU A 121 -0.48 18.42 -18.19
CA LEU A 121 0.44 17.90 -17.17
C LEU A 121 1.02 16.52 -17.53
N GLY A 122 0.22 15.63 -18.12
CA GLY A 122 0.66 14.28 -18.47
C GLY A 122 1.54 14.22 -19.73
N GLY A 123 1.51 15.26 -20.57
CA GLY A 123 2.09 15.22 -21.91
C GLY A 123 1.39 14.21 -22.83
N ARG A 124 1.72 14.23 -24.13
CA ARG A 124 1.13 13.32 -25.14
C ARG A 124 1.42 11.82 -24.90
N GLY A 125 2.26 11.47 -23.91
CA GLY A 125 2.65 10.11 -23.55
C GLY A 125 1.95 9.53 -22.31
N ALA A 126 1.09 10.30 -21.60
CA ALA A 126 0.34 9.82 -20.43
C ALA A 126 -0.97 9.09 -20.80
N LEU A 127 -1.09 8.58 -22.02
CA LEU A 127 -2.17 7.68 -22.36
C LEU A 127 -2.00 6.40 -21.55
N ALA A 128 -2.98 6.13 -20.70
CA ALA A 128 -3.22 4.87 -20.02
C ALA A 128 -2.87 3.70 -20.97
N ARG A 129 -1.80 2.96 -20.67
CA ARG A 129 -1.47 1.76 -21.44
C ARG A 129 -2.59 0.75 -21.20
N ALA A 130 -3.36 0.45 -22.25
CA ALA A 130 -4.39 -0.58 -22.19
C ALA A 130 -3.80 -1.91 -21.69
N ASP A 131 -4.62 -2.65 -20.96
CA ASP A 131 -4.31 -3.95 -20.38
C ASP A 131 -3.12 -3.93 -19.41
N TYR A 132 -2.81 -2.78 -18.81
CA TYR A 132 -1.80 -2.69 -17.76
C TYR A 132 -2.23 -3.44 -16.49
N CYS A 133 -3.51 -3.30 -16.11
CA CYS A 133 -4.15 -4.01 -15.02
C CYS A 133 -5.66 -4.12 -15.28
N ALA A 134 -6.42 -4.77 -14.39
CA ALA A 134 -7.86 -4.97 -14.52
C ALA A 134 -8.62 -3.66 -14.78
N GLY A 135 -8.31 -2.58 -14.05
CA GLY A 135 -8.95 -1.27 -14.26
C GLY A 135 -8.58 -0.57 -15.57
N PHE A 136 -7.52 -1.03 -16.24
CA PHE A 136 -7.04 -0.52 -17.53
C PHE A 136 -7.39 -1.47 -18.69
N ALA A 137 -8.31 -2.42 -18.48
CA ALA A 137 -8.72 -3.36 -19.50
C ALA A 137 -9.14 -2.63 -20.79
N ALA A 138 -8.65 -3.10 -21.94
CA ALA A 138 -9.06 -2.59 -23.24
C ALA A 138 -10.58 -2.71 -23.40
N GLY A 139 -11.23 -1.63 -23.83
CA GLY A 139 -12.70 -1.55 -23.91
C GLY A 139 -13.42 -1.41 -22.56
N GLY A 140 -12.69 -1.42 -21.44
CA GLY A 140 -13.24 -1.16 -20.12
C GLY A 140 -13.64 0.31 -19.92
N THR A 141 -14.30 0.58 -18.79
CA THR A 141 -14.90 1.87 -18.45
C THR A 141 -13.89 3.02 -18.49
N MET A 142 -12.75 2.86 -17.80
CA MET A 142 -11.68 3.86 -17.78
C MET A 142 -11.17 4.12 -19.21
N MET A 143 -10.81 3.06 -19.93
CA MET A 143 -10.18 3.16 -21.26
C MET A 143 -11.12 3.76 -22.29
N THR A 144 -12.42 3.47 -22.21
CA THR A 144 -13.44 4.06 -23.07
C THR A 144 -13.59 5.56 -22.81
N GLY A 145 -13.59 5.99 -21.55
CA GLY A 145 -13.63 7.41 -21.22
C GLY A 145 -12.38 8.15 -21.69
N VAL A 146 -11.19 7.58 -21.50
CA VAL A 146 -9.94 8.15 -22.01
C VAL A 146 -9.96 8.28 -23.54
N ALA A 147 -10.42 7.25 -24.25
CA ALA A 147 -10.51 7.28 -25.71
C ALA A 147 -11.50 8.34 -26.22
N ARG A 148 -12.60 8.55 -25.51
CA ARG A 148 -13.67 9.50 -25.88
C ARG A 148 -13.32 10.95 -25.52
N ASP A 149 -12.83 11.17 -24.30
CA ASP A 149 -12.74 12.50 -23.68
C ASP A 149 -11.28 12.95 -23.45
N GLY A 150 -10.29 12.09 -23.74
CA GLY A 150 -8.88 12.32 -23.45
C GLY A 150 -8.50 12.14 -21.97
N ALA A 151 -9.47 11.91 -21.08
CA ALA A 151 -9.29 11.74 -19.64
C ALA A 151 -10.22 10.63 -19.10
N PRO A 152 -9.84 9.97 -17.99
CA PRO A 152 -10.72 8.98 -17.37
C PRO A 152 -11.98 9.65 -16.81
N PRO A 153 -13.12 8.94 -16.76
CA PRO A 153 -14.32 9.45 -16.09
C PRO A 153 -14.03 9.80 -14.63
N LEU A 154 -14.70 10.84 -14.10
CA LEU A 154 -14.61 11.12 -12.68
C LEU A 154 -15.43 10.10 -11.90
N VAL A 155 -14.76 9.39 -10.98
CA VAL A 155 -15.41 8.47 -10.02
C VAL A 155 -15.22 9.05 -8.63
N ILE A 156 -16.29 9.03 -7.82
CA ILE A 156 -16.27 9.48 -6.43
C ILE A 156 -16.80 8.32 -5.59
N GLY A 157 -15.96 7.81 -4.69
CA GLY A 157 -16.38 6.78 -3.75
C GLY A 157 -17.20 7.33 -2.57
N PRO A 158 -17.66 6.46 -1.67
CA PRO A 158 -18.40 6.88 -0.49
C PRO A 158 -17.51 7.67 0.47
N GLN A 159 -18.14 8.43 1.36
CA GLN A 159 -17.45 9.05 2.49
C GLN A 159 -16.71 7.97 3.30
N ALA A 160 -15.46 8.25 3.66
CA ALA A 160 -14.64 7.32 4.42
C ALA A 160 -15.22 7.14 5.83
N PRO A 161 -15.60 5.92 6.24
CA PRO A 161 -15.95 5.66 7.62
C PRO A 161 -14.70 5.70 8.50
N ASP A 162 -14.84 6.11 9.75
CA ASP A 162 -13.76 6.06 10.74
C ASP A 162 -13.25 4.62 10.88
N LEU A 163 -11.97 4.41 10.55
CA LEU A 163 -11.27 3.15 10.79
C LEU A 163 -10.74 3.06 12.22
N VAL A 164 -10.49 4.21 12.84
CA VAL A 164 -9.94 4.32 14.20
C VAL A 164 -11.05 4.11 15.21
N ARG A 165 -11.66 2.91 15.23
CA ARG A 165 -12.37 2.45 16.43
C ARG A 165 -11.36 1.82 17.37
N VAL A 166 -11.09 2.54 18.45
CA VAL A 166 -10.52 2.14 19.75
C VAL A 166 -9.96 0.72 19.79
N GLY A 167 -8.65 0.60 19.59
CA GLY A 167 -7.87 -0.63 19.72
C GLY A 167 -6.38 -0.33 19.61
N ALA A 168 -5.55 -1.16 20.23
CA ALA A 168 -4.09 -1.07 20.11
C ALA A 168 -3.65 -1.28 18.65
N GLY A 169 -2.55 -0.66 18.23
CA GLY A 169 -1.93 -0.90 16.92
C GLY A 169 -2.12 0.19 15.86
N TRP A 170 -2.91 1.23 16.14
CA TRP A 170 -2.93 2.45 15.32
C TRP A 170 -1.99 3.51 15.90
N HIS A 171 -1.14 4.10 15.07
CA HIS A 171 -0.40 5.31 15.44
C HIS A 171 -1.29 6.55 15.28
N PRO A 172 -1.00 7.67 15.96
CA PRO A 172 -1.71 8.92 15.73
C PRO A 172 -1.66 9.33 14.26
N MET A 173 -2.81 9.73 13.72
CA MET A 173 -2.96 10.23 12.36
C MET A 173 -3.66 11.58 12.43
N SER A 174 -2.97 12.64 12.02
CA SER A 174 -3.56 13.97 11.92
C SER A 174 -4.65 14.01 10.84
N GLU A 175 -5.52 15.00 10.91
CA GLU A 175 -6.45 15.29 9.82
C GLU A 175 -5.69 15.61 8.53
N LEU A 176 -6.17 15.07 7.42
CA LEU A 176 -5.61 15.36 6.10
C LEU A 176 -6.09 16.71 5.59
N ARG A 177 -5.19 17.45 4.96
CA ARG A 177 -5.54 18.70 4.29
C ARG A 177 -6.42 18.46 3.05
N PRO A 178 -7.28 19.41 2.68
CA PRO A 178 -7.95 19.40 1.38
C PRO A 178 -6.95 19.25 0.23
N GLY A 179 -7.29 18.40 -0.74
CA GLY A 179 -6.46 18.04 -1.88
C GLY A 179 -5.38 16.98 -1.60
N SER A 180 -5.25 16.54 -0.34
CA SER A 180 -4.36 15.44 0.03
C SER A 180 -5.04 14.08 -0.09
N MET A 181 -4.21 13.05 -0.20
CA MET A 181 -4.61 11.65 -0.16
C MET A 181 -3.93 10.94 1.01
N ARG A 182 -4.46 9.78 1.40
CA ARG A 182 -3.81 8.91 2.38
C ARG A 182 -3.99 7.47 1.99
N ARG A 183 -2.93 6.70 2.15
CA ARG A 183 -2.94 5.25 2.18
C ARG A 183 -2.78 4.78 3.63
N ILE A 184 -3.76 4.05 4.12
CA ILE A 184 -3.71 3.30 5.37
C ILE A 184 -3.57 1.82 5.01
N ARG A 185 -2.73 1.09 5.74
CA ARG A 185 -2.70 -0.37 5.71
C ARG A 185 -2.58 -0.95 7.10
N ARG A 186 -3.07 -2.18 7.25
CA ARG A 186 -2.95 -2.99 8.47
C ARG A 186 -2.70 -4.43 8.07
N ILE A 187 -1.88 -5.11 8.86
CA ILE A 187 -1.77 -6.57 8.85
C ILE A 187 -1.77 -7.06 10.29
N ASP A 188 -2.76 -7.87 10.63
CA ASP A 188 -2.89 -8.53 11.93
C ASP A 188 -2.60 -10.01 11.73
N VAL A 189 -1.71 -10.56 12.57
CA VAL A 189 -1.38 -11.99 12.59
C VAL A 189 -1.76 -12.52 13.96
N SER A 190 -2.51 -13.62 14.01
CA SER A 190 -2.92 -14.27 15.24
C SER A 190 -2.78 -15.78 15.15
N VAL A 191 -2.44 -16.43 16.26
CA VAL A 191 -2.48 -17.89 16.37
C VAL A 191 -3.94 -18.35 16.43
N VAL A 192 -4.32 -19.30 15.57
CA VAL A 192 -5.62 -20.00 15.66
C VAL A 192 -5.46 -21.23 16.53
N ASP A 193 -4.43 -22.02 16.25
CA ASP A 193 -3.96 -23.17 17.02
C ASP A 193 -2.47 -23.42 16.74
N ASP A 194 -1.91 -24.52 17.27
CA ASP A 194 -0.48 -24.86 17.11
C ASP A 194 -0.04 -25.06 15.64
N ALA A 195 -0.96 -25.26 14.71
CA ALA A 195 -0.69 -25.56 13.30
C ALA A 195 -1.05 -24.41 12.35
N GLU A 196 -1.82 -23.41 12.80
CA GLU A 196 -2.41 -22.41 11.92
C GLU A 196 -2.32 -20.97 12.45
N LEU A 197 -1.93 -20.06 11.56
CA LEU A 197 -1.99 -18.62 11.75
C LEU A 197 -3.14 -18.05 10.91
N SER A 198 -3.94 -17.17 11.52
CA SER A 198 -4.89 -16.31 10.82
C SER A 198 -4.24 -14.97 10.55
N VAL A 199 -4.39 -14.48 9.32
CA VAL A 199 -3.90 -13.18 8.88
C VAL A 199 -5.06 -12.38 8.31
N ASP A 200 -5.38 -11.25 8.93
CA ASP A 200 -6.21 -10.22 8.33
C ASP A 200 -5.30 -9.12 7.80
N ALA A 201 -5.45 -8.76 6.53
CA ALA A 201 -4.75 -7.61 5.99
C ALA A 201 -5.70 -6.73 5.18
N MET A 202 -5.47 -5.43 5.21
CA MET A 202 -6.26 -4.48 4.45
C MET A 202 -5.44 -3.27 4.06
N PHE A 203 -5.85 -2.59 2.99
CA PHE A 203 -5.47 -1.20 2.76
C PHE A 203 -6.69 -0.36 2.36
N ARG A 204 -6.60 0.94 2.61
CA ARG A 204 -7.54 1.95 2.15
C ARG A 204 -6.78 3.15 1.62
N ASP A 205 -7.11 3.56 0.41
CA ASP A 205 -6.69 4.83 -0.17
C ASP A 205 -7.87 5.81 -0.10
N THR A 206 -7.63 7.03 0.39
CA THR A 206 -8.63 8.10 0.50
C THR A 206 -8.16 9.39 -0.16
N TYR A 207 -9.11 10.28 -0.44
CA TYR A 207 -8.89 11.63 -0.92
C TYR A 207 -9.79 12.61 -0.18
N VAL A 208 -9.26 13.76 0.22
CA VAL A 208 -10.01 14.86 0.85
C VAL A 208 -10.30 15.94 -0.17
N ASN A 209 -11.58 16.25 -0.40
CA ASN A 209 -11.97 17.30 -1.34
C ASN A 209 -11.82 18.72 -0.75
N ALA A 210 -12.07 19.75 -1.55
CA ALA A 210 -12.00 21.17 -1.13
C ALA A 210 -12.94 21.54 0.03
N ALA A 211 -14.01 20.77 0.25
CA ALA A 211 -14.94 20.94 1.37
C ALA A 211 -14.50 20.17 2.64
N GLY A 212 -13.34 19.52 2.63
CA GLY A 212 -12.83 18.71 3.74
C GLY A 212 -13.46 17.32 3.85
N ILE A 213 -14.25 16.88 2.87
CA ILE A 213 -14.89 15.55 2.91
C ILE A 213 -13.89 14.52 2.40
N GLU A 214 -13.55 13.56 3.27
CA GLU A 214 -12.72 12.40 2.94
C GLU A 214 -13.57 11.29 2.31
N THR A 215 -13.18 10.83 1.12
CA THR A 215 -13.84 9.75 0.39
C THR A 215 -12.87 8.61 0.09
N VAL A 216 -13.37 7.37 0.12
CA VAL A 216 -12.58 6.19 -0.23
C VAL A 216 -12.41 6.11 -1.74
N VAL A 217 -11.20 5.78 -2.19
CA VAL A 217 -10.86 5.59 -3.61
C VAL A 217 -10.64 4.10 -3.92
N HIS A 218 -9.79 3.44 -3.13
CA HIS A 218 -9.49 2.01 -3.26
C HIS A 218 -9.51 1.36 -1.89
N GLU A 219 -10.13 0.20 -1.78
CA GLU A 219 -10.13 -0.59 -0.56
C GLU A 219 -10.29 -2.07 -0.88
N TYR A 220 -9.35 -2.86 -0.38
CA TYR A 220 -9.42 -4.32 -0.35
C TYR A 220 -9.11 -4.80 1.07
N GLY A 221 -9.71 -5.93 1.44
CA GLY A 221 -9.28 -6.74 2.58
C GLY A 221 -8.91 -8.15 2.13
N THR A 222 -8.13 -8.85 2.94
CA THR A 222 -7.83 -10.27 2.78
C THR A 222 -7.92 -11.00 4.10
N ASP A 223 -8.46 -12.20 4.04
CA ASP A 223 -8.45 -13.18 5.14
C ASP A 223 -7.62 -14.38 4.68
N VAL A 224 -6.53 -14.68 5.40
CA VAL A 224 -5.56 -15.70 5.01
C VAL A 224 -5.35 -16.69 6.15
N LEU A 225 -5.32 -17.97 5.81
CA LEU A 225 -4.82 -19.01 6.71
C LEU A 225 -3.45 -19.45 6.24
N VAL A 226 -2.52 -19.55 7.20
CA VAL A 226 -1.12 -19.88 6.95
C VAL A 226 -0.71 -21.01 7.88
N ASP A 227 -0.05 -22.03 7.35
CA ASP A 227 0.59 -23.08 8.15
C ASP A 227 1.65 -22.47 9.07
N SER A 228 1.53 -22.65 10.39
CA SER A 228 2.40 -22.02 11.38
C SER A 228 3.85 -22.50 11.29
N ARG A 229 4.09 -23.71 10.76
CA ARG A 229 5.42 -24.35 10.71
C ARG A 229 6.14 -24.04 9.41
N THR A 230 5.43 -24.11 8.29
CA THR A 230 6.03 -23.94 6.96
C THR A 230 5.84 -22.52 6.42
N LEU A 231 4.98 -21.72 7.05
CA LEU A 231 4.50 -20.43 6.60
C LEU A 231 3.93 -20.48 5.17
N THR A 232 3.20 -21.56 4.87
CA THR A 232 2.55 -21.77 3.58
C THR A 232 1.11 -21.28 3.63
N VAL A 233 0.69 -20.48 2.66
CA VAL A 233 -0.70 -20.05 2.51
C VAL A 233 -1.59 -21.25 2.22
N GLN A 234 -2.49 -21.58 3.14
CA GLN A 234 -3.45 -22.68 3.01
C GLN A 234 -4.78 -22.19 2.40
N ARG A 235 -5.21 -20.99 2.78
CA ARG A 235 -6.43 -20.35 2.26
C ARG A 235 -6.19 -18.85 2.10
N LEU A 236 -6.74 -18.26 1.05
CA LEU A 236 -6.69 -16.83 0.80
C LEU A 236 -8.03 -16.37 0.24
N THR A 237 -8.72 -15.49 0.96
CA THR A 237 -9.91 -14.79 0.48
C THR A 237 -9.56 -13.32 0.28
N VAL A 238 -9.96 -12.75 -0.85
CA VAL A 238 -9.82 -11.32 -1.13
C VAL A 238 -11.21 -10.72 -1.24
N THR A 239 -11.46 -9.69 -0.45
CA THR A 239 -12.73 -8.97 -0.41
C THR A 239 -12.54 -7.60 -1.06
N PRO A 240 -13.00 -7.39 -2.31
CA PRO A 240 -13.09 -6.05 -2.88
C PRO A 240 -14.13 -5.24 -2.09
N ARG A 241 -13.77 -4.02 -1.67
CA ARG A 241 -14.69 -3.09 -1.01
C ARG A 241 -15.00 -1.93 -1.95
N VAL A 242 -14.26 -0.83 -1.84
CA VAL A 242 -14.42 0.34 -2.71
C VAL A 242 -13.41 0.25 -3.85
N LEU A 243 -13.88 0.27 -5.09
CA LEU A 243 -13.03 0.24 -6.27
C LEU A 243 -13.56 1.24 -7.31
N PRO A 244 -12.68 1.97 -8.01
CA PRO A 244 -13.13 3.02 -8.91
C PRO A 244 -13.74 2.47 -10.20
N TRP A 245 -13.40 1.24 -10.61
CA TRP A 245 -13.82 0.68 -11.90
C TRP A 245 -14.50 -0.67 -11.72
N PRO A 246 -15.57 -0.95 -12.49
CA PRO A 246 -16.28 -2.23 -12.43
C PRO A 246 -15.43 -3.42 -12.88
N GLU A 247 -14.33 -3.18 -13.59
CA GLU A 247 -13.39 -4.23 -14.02
C GLU A 247 -12.40 -4.62 -12.90
N CYS A 248 -12.13 -3.74 -11.93
CA CYS A 248 -11.15 -3.99 -10.86
C CYS A 248 -11.41 -5.28 -10.03
N PRO A 249 -12.67 -5.65 -9.69
CA PRO A 249 -12.96 -6.94 -9.06
C PRO A 249 -12.44 -8.16 -9.83
N GLY A 250 -12.26 -8.08 -11.15
CA GLY A 250 -11.73 -9.17 -11.98
C GLY A 250 -10.32 -9.65 -11.58
N ALA A 251 -9.55 -8.81 -10.88
CA ALA A 251 -8.23 -9.17 -10.37
C ALA A 251 -8.26 -10.17 -9.20
N VAL A 252 -9.40 -10.30 -8.50
CA VAL A 252 -9.53 -11.09 -7.26
C VAL A 252 -9.17 -12.55 -7.48
N ALA A 253 -9.62 -13.16 -8.58
CA ALA A 253 -9.33 -14.55 -8.89
C ALA A 253 -7.82 -14.83 -9.04
N GLY A 254 -7.05 -13.83 -9.49
CA GLY A 254 -5.60 -13.94 -9.64
C GLY A 254 -4.86 -14.16 -8.32
N ALA A 255 -5.43 -13.74 -7.18
CA ALA A 255 -4.84 -13.93 -5.86
C ALA A 255 -4.68 -15.42 -5.49
N GLN A 256 -5.54 -16.30 -6.02
CA GLN A 256 -5.50 -17.75 -5.73
C GLN A 256 -4.17 -18.41 -6.12
N ARG A 257 -3.37 -17.81 -7.00
CA ARG A 257 -2.01 -18.29 -7.33
C ARG A 257 -1.07 -18.32 -6.13
N LEU A 258 -1.41 -17.63 -5.03
CA LEU A 258 -0.61 -17.62 -3.81
C LEU A 258 -0.95 -18.78 -2.86
N VAL A 259 -2.08 -19.47 -3.04
CA VAL A 259 -2.39 -20.67 -2.26
C VAL A 259 -1.35 -21.76 -2.54
N GLY A 260 -0.84 -22.39 -1.49
CA GLY A 260 0.25 -23.36 -1.55
C GLY A 260 1.64 -22.72 -1.62
N ARG A 261 1.77 -21.39 -1.59
CA ARG A 261 3.06 -20.68 -1.61
C ARG A 261 3.48 -20.28 -0.20
N LYS A 262 4.79 -20.23 0.04
CA LYS A 262 5.34 -19.68 1.28
C LYS A 262 5.18 -18.16 1.28
N VAL A 263 4.86 -17.58 2.43
CA VAL A 263 4.71 -16.12 2.56
C VAL A 263 5.97 -15.36 2.15
N THR A 264 7.15 -15.94 2.39
CA THR A 264 8.46 -15.39 2.01
C THR A 264 8.70 -15.34 0.50
N GLU A 265 7.93 -16.09 -0.31
CA GLU A 265 8.02 -16.09 -1.76
C GLU A 265 7.07 -15.08 -2.42
N ILE A 266 6.01 -14.68 -1.71
CA ILE A 266 4.88 -13.92 -2.27
C ILE A 266 5.35 -12.63 -2.92
N GLU A 267 6.22 -11.88 -2.25
CA GLU A 267 6.68 -10.60 -2.76
C GLU A 267 7.32 -10.72 -4.16
N ARG A 268 8.17 -11.73 -4.34
CA ARG A 268 8.82 -12.02 -5.62
C ARG A 268 7.79 -12.43 -6.68
N LEU A 269 6.88 -13.33 -6.31
CA LEU A 269 5.85 -13.86 -7.21
C LEU A 269 4.88 -12.78 -7.68
N VAL A 270 4.43 -11.92 -6.79
CA VAL A 270 3.57 -10.79 -7.15
C VAL A 270 4.33 -9.82 -8.06
N GLY A 271 5.62 -9.59 -7.81
CA GLY A 271 6.46 -8.77 -8.67
C GLY A 271 6.66 -9.31 -10.09
N SER A 272 6.65 -10.64 -10.29
CA SER A 272 6.89 -11.27 -11.60
C SER A 272 5.62 -11.69 -12.34
N ASP A 273 4.64 -12.25 -11.62
CA ASP A 273 3.57 -13.06 -12.21
C ASP A 273 2.21 -12.34 -12.21
N PHE A 274 2.09 -11.21 -11.49
CA PHE A 274 0.84 -10.48 -11.34
C PHE A 274 0.86 -9.21 -12.20
N HIS A 275 0.66 -9.40 -13.49
CA HIS A 275 0.60 -8.32 -14.48
C HIS A 275 -0.62 -8.49 -15.39
N GLY A 276 -1.02 -7.39 -16.03
CA GLY A 276 -2.14 -7.38 -16.96
C GLY A 276 -3.51 -7.48 -16.31
N VAL A 277 -4.54 -7.69 -17.14
CA VAL A 277 -5.96 -7.62 -16.74
C VAL A 277 -6.38 -8.63 -15.66
N GLY A 278 -5.64 -9.72 -15.47
CA GLY A 278 -5.84 -10.68 -14.38
C GLY A 278 -5.22 -10.25 -13.03
N SER A 279 -4.85 -8.98 -12.89
CA SER A 279 -4.20 -8.40 -11.72
C SER A 279 -4.60 -6.93 -11.52
N CYS A 280 -4.33 -6.37 -10.35
CA CYS A 280 -4.54 -4.95 -10.07
C CYS A 280 -3.35 -4.43 -9.29
N THR A 281 -2.78 -3.28 -9.66
CA THR A 281 -1.63 -2.68 -8.97
C THR A 281 -1.90 -2.54 -7.46
N HIS A 282 -3.11 -2.12 -7.07
CA HIS A 282 -3.48 -1.93 -5.68
C HIS A 282 -3.66 -3.25 -4.93
N LEU A 283 -4.29 -4.25 -5.55
CA LEU A 283 -4.41 -5.58 -4.95
C LEU A 283 -3.04 -6.27 -4.84
N ASN A 284 -2.21 -6.17 -5.86
CA ASN A 284 -0.85 -6.69 -5.85
C ASN A 284 -0.06 -6.13 -4.66
N ASP A 285 -0.21 -4.84 -4.38
CA ASP A 285 0.46 -4.22 -3.24
C ASP A 285 0.00 -4.81 -1.89
N LEU A 286 -1.30 -5.04 -1.71
CA LEU A 286 -1.83 -5.76 -0.54
C LEU A 286 -1.30 -7.19 -0.46
N LEU A 287 -1.29 -7.92 -1.56
CA LEU A 287 -0.80 -9.31 -1.57
C LEU A 287 0.68 -9.37 -1.22
N ARG A 288 1.50 -8.40 -1.66
CA ARG A 288 2.92 -8.31 -1.28
C ARG A 288 3.12 -8.18 0.21
N SER A 289 2.24 -7.47 0.92
CA SER A 289 2.36 -7.32 2.38
C SER A 289 2.17 -8.62 3.15
N LEU A 290 1.65 -9.68 2.52
CA LEU A 290 1.63 -11.01 3.15
C LEU A 290 3.05 -11.56 3.42
N GLY A 291 4.08 -11.04 2.75
CA GLY A 291 5.47 -11.32 3.10
C GLY A 291 5.85 -10.85 4.52
N ASP A 292 5.13 -9.85 5.06
CA ASP A 292 5.33 -9.34 6.42
C ASP A 292 4.89 -10.35 7.50
N VAL A 293 4.13 -11.39 7.15
CA VAL A 293 3.72 -12.45 8.09
C VAL A 293 4.93 -13.15 8.71
N SER A 294 6.00 -13.37 7.94
CA SER A 294 7.19 -14.07 8.45
C SER A 294 7.88 -13.34 9.61
N PRO A 295 8.23 -12.03 9.52
CA PRO A 295 8.79 -11.31 10.65
C PRO A 295 7.77 -11.07 11.79
N LEU A 296 6.48 -10.92 11.49
CA LEU A 296 5.45 -10.71 12.52
C LEU A 296 5.15 -11.96 13.35
N ALA A 297 5.14 -13.14 12.71
CA ALA A 297 4.87 -14.41 13.39
C ALA A 297 5.87 -14.72 14.51
N VAL A 298 7.12 -14.26 14.39
CA VAL A 298 8.17 -14.41 15.41
C VAL A 298 7.87 -13.62 16.68
N LEU A 299 7.04 -12.57 16.58
CA LEU A 299 6.66 -11.74 17.71
C LEU A 299 5.49 -12.31 18.51
N LEU A 300 4.77 -13.30 17.97
CA LEU A 300 3.60 -13.87 18.63
C LEU A 300 4.00 -14.58 19.93
N PRO A 301 3.20 -14.45 21.00
CA PRO A 301 3.45 -15.17 22.23
C PRO A 301 3.39 -16.69 21.97
N GLY A 302 4.47 -17.41 22.30
CA GLY A 302 4.45 -18.87 22.31
C GLY A 302 3.70 -19.42 23.53
N PRO A 303 3.31 -20.70 23.52
CA PRO A 303 2.66 -21.35 24.67
C PRO A 303 3.50 -21.32 25.96
N ASP A 304 4.83 -21.17 25.86
CA ASP A 304 5.77 -21.24 26.98
C ASP A 304 6.35 -19.88 27.43
N ASN A 305 5.93 -18.75 26.85
CA ASN A 305 6.53 -17.42 27.18
C ASN A 305 6.04 -16.80 28.50
N SER A 306 5.39 -17.56 29.37
CA SER A 306 4.85 -17.10 30.67
C SER A 306 5.81 -17.23 31.86
N SER A 307 7.13 -17.31 31.64
CA SER A 307 8.07 -17.39 32.78
C SER A 307 9.50 -16.98 32.43
N ALA A 308 9.76 -15.68 32.30
CA ALA A 308 11.12 -15.14 32.39
C ALA A 308 11.15 -13.68 32.90
N HIS A 309 10.51 -13.42 34.04
CA HIS A 309 10.85 -12.27 34.88
C HIS A 309 10.92 -12.72 36.35
N VAL A 310 12.14 -13.00 36.80
CA VAL A 310 12.59 -12.89 38.19
C VAL A 310 13.76 -11.92 38.18
#